data_AF-A0A2M9P5K2-F1
#
_entry.id   AF-A0A2M9P5K2-F1
#
_cell.length_a   1.000
_cell.length_b   1.000
_cell.length_c   1.000
_cell.angle_alpha   90.00
_cell.angle_beta   90.00
_cell.angle_gamma   90.00
#
_symmetry.space_group_name_H-M   'P 1'
#
loop_
_entity.id
_entity.type
_entity.pdbx_description
1 polymer ?
#
loop_
_entity_poly.entity_id
_entity_poly.type
_entity_poly.pdbx_seq_one_letter_code
_entity_poly.pdbx_strand_id
1 'polypeptide(L)'
;YCQSHCPLHNNIPDWLKLTAEGRLREAYEISQATNTFPEICGRICPQDRLCEGNCVIEQSGHGTVTIGAVEKYITDTAWDEGWVQPIRPYAERAESVGVIGAGPAARRG
;
A
#
# COMPACT_ATOMS: atom_id res chain seq x y z
N TYR A 1 -4.72 5.42 14.68
CA TYR A 1 -3.43 6.12 14.83
C TYR A 1 -2.54 5.96 13.61
N CYS A 2 -2.10 4.74 13.28
CA CYS A 2 -1.29 4.45 12.09
C CYS A 2 -1.99 4.75 10.75
N GLN A 3 -3.27 4.42 10.59
CA GLN A 3 -4.06 4.79 9.39
C GLN A 3 -4.27 6.30 9.24
N SER A 4 -4.50 7.00 10.36
CA SER A 4 -4.75 8.45 10.36
C SER A 4 -3.52 9.27 10.00
N HIS A 5 -2.33 8.72 10.23
CA HIS A 5 -1.03 9.33 9.87
C HIS A 5 -0.46 8.80 8.56
N CYS A 6 -1.19 7.92 7.86
CA CYS A 6 -0.89 7.54 6.49
C CYS A 6 -1.57 8.56 5.55
N PRO A 7 -0.81 9.29 4.71
CA PRO A 7 -1.40 10.26 3.78
C PRO A 7 -2.31 9.62 2.71
N LEU A 8 -2.19 8.31 2.51
CA LEU A 8 -3.05 7.52 1.61
C LEU A 8 -4.25 6.89 2.34
N HIS A 9 -4.36 7.06 3.66
CA HIS A 9 -5.38 6.44 4.50
C HIS A 9 -5.52 4.92 4.31
N ASN A 10 -4.40 4.23 4.08
CA ASN A 10 -4.38 2.79 3.88
C ASN A 10 -4.94 2.05 5.12
N ASN A 11 -5.69 0.98 4.90
CA ASN A 11 -6.34 0.18 5.95
C ASN A 11 -5.34 -0.77 6.64
N ILE A 12 -4.32 -0.18 7.27
CA ILE A 12 -3.20 -0.87 7.91
C ILE A 12 -3.63 -2.02 8.84
N PRO A 13 -4.58 -1.83 9.77
CA PRO A 13 -4.98 -2.90 10.68
C PRO A 13 -5.59 -4.12 9.98
N ASP A 14 -6.35 -3.89 8.90
CA ASP A 14 -7.08 -4.95 8.21
C ASP A 14 -6.14 -5.83 7.40
N TRP A 15 -5.26 -5.25 6.60
CA TRP A 15 -4.30 -6.05 5.83
C TRP A 15 -3.23 -6.69 6.72
N LEU A 16 -2.85 -6.07 7.85
CA LEU A 16 -1.98 -6.71 8.85
C LEU A 16 -2.65 -7.96 9.44
N LYS A 17 -3.94 -7.85 9.79
CA LYS A 17 -4.72 -8.98 10.30
C LYS A 17 -4.83 -10.09 9.26
N LEU A 18 -5.16 -9.77 8.01
CA LEU A 18 -5.24 -10.74 6.91
C LEU A 18 -3.90 -11.43 6.65
N THR A 19 -2.80 -10.69 6.77
CA THR A 19 -1.45 -11.26 6.67
C THR A 19 -1.18 -12.26 7.80
N ALA A 20 -1.59 -11.94 9.03
CA ALA A 20 -1.50 -12.86 10.17
C ALA A 20 -2.38 -14.11 10.01
N GLU A 21 -3.51 -13.99 9.32
CA GLU A 21 -4.42 -15.10 8.95
C GLU A 21 -3.91 -15.92 7.74
N GLY A 22 -2.79 -15.54 7.12
CA GLY A 22 -2.25 -16.19 5.92
C GLY A 22 -2.97 -15.83 4.62
N ARG A 23 -3.90 -14.87 4.65
CA ARG A 23 -4.70 -14.41 3.51
C ARG A 23 -3.97 -13.30 2.75
N LEU A 24 -2.79 -13.63 2.22
CA LEU A 24 -1.87 -12.66 1.59
C LEU A 24 -2.50 -11.97 0.37
N ARG A 25 -3.32 -12.69 -0.41
CA ARG A 25 -3.98 -12.13 -1.59
C ARG A 25 -4.95 -11.01 -1.22
N GLU A 26 -5.77 -11.22 -0.21
CA GLU A 26 -6.74 -10.22 0.24
C GLU A 26 -6.05 -9.05 0.94
N ALA A 27 -4.98 -9.33 1.69
CA ALA A 27 -4.13 -8.29 2.25
C ALA A 27 -3.54 -7.39 1.15
N TYR A 28 -3.06 -7.99 0.06
CA TYR A 28 -2.55 -7.27 -1.11
C TYR A 28 -3.66 -6.46 -1.80
N GLU A 29 -4.84 -7.05 -2.06
CA GLU A 29 -5.96 -6.36 -2.70
C GLU A 29 -6.42 -5.13 -1.90
N ILE A 30 -6.50 -5.22 -0.57
CA ILE A 30 -6.84 -4.08 0.29
C ILE A 30 -5.75 -3.01 0.26
N SER A 31 -4.47 -3.41 0.29
CA SER A 31 -3.36 -2.47 0.20
C SER A 31 -3.33 -1.74 -1.15
N GLN A 32 -3.52 -2.47 -2.24
CA GLN A 32 -3.56 -1.94 -3.61
C GLN A 32 -4.80 -1.06 -3.87
N ALA A 33 -5.93 -1.36 -3.23
CA ALA A 33 -7.17 -0.60 -3.43
C ALA A 33 -7.03 0.89 -3.05
N THR A 34 -6.19 1.20 -2.07
CA THR A 34 -5.93 2.59 -1.63
C THR A 34 -4.63 3.16 -2.17
N ASN A 35 -3.68 2.30 -2.55
CA ASN A 35 -2.37 2.66 -3.04
C ASN A 35 -2.10 2.10 -4.44
N THR A 36 -1.93 2.98 -5.42
CA THR A 36 -1.57 2.60 -6.80
C THR A 36 -0.11 2.11 -6.92
N PHE A 37 0.74 2.37 -5.91
CA PHE A 37 2.16 1.98 -5.88
C PHE A 37 2.60 1.39 -4.51
N PRO A 38 2.04 0.26 -4.06
CA PRO A 38 2.42 -0.36 -2.79
C PRO A 38 3.90 -0.80 -2.78
N GLU A 39 4.43 -1.18 -3.95
CA GLU A 39 5.81 -1.61 -4.17
C GLU A 39 6.87 -0.51 -3.98
N ILE A 40 6.47 0.75 -4.19
CA ILE A 40 7.31 1.94 -4.02
C ILE A 40 7.14 2.47 -2.60
N CYS A 41 5.90 2.56 -2.12
CA CYS A 41 5.59 3.07 -0.78
C CYS A 41 6.23 2.21 0.32
N GLY A 42 6.21 0.88 0.22
CA GLY A 42 6.88 0.02 1.18
C GLY A 42 8.41 0.22 1.29
N ARG A 43 9.05 0.79 0.25
CA ARG A 43 10.51 1.01 0.20
C ARG A 43 10.94 2.46 0.45
N ILE A 44 10.16 3.44 0.00
CA ILE A 44 10.56 4.87 0.04
C ILE A 44 9.82 5.68 1.11
N CYS A 45 8.71 5.17 1.64
CA CYS A 45 7.92 5.91 2.62
C CYS A 45 8.74 6.07 3.90
N PRO A 46 8.86 7.29 4.48
CA PRO A 46 9.49 7.51 5.77
C PRO A 46 8.54 7.04 6.89
N GLN A 47 8.48 5.73 7.08
CA GLN A 47 7.48 5.07 7.93
C GLN A 47 7.69 5.38 9.41
N ASP A 48 8.95 5.57 9.80
CA ASP A 48 9.40 6.06 11.10
C ASP A 48 8.77 7.40 11.50
N ARG A 49 8.46 8.27 10.53
CA ARG A 49 7.85 9.59 10.77
C ARG A 49 6.35 9.63 10.53
N LEU A 50 5.76 8.55 10.00
CA LEU A 50 4.36 8.51 9.58
C LEU A 50 3.59 7.46 10.40
N CYS A 51 3.44 6.27 9.82
CA CYS A 51 2.60 5.19 10.34
C CYS A 51 3.25 4.41 11.50
N GLU A 52 4.55 4.16 11.45
CA GLU A 52 5.27 3.39 12.49
C GLU A 52 5.57 4.25 13.72
N GLY A 53 5.97 5.52 13.53
CA GLY A 53 6.25 6.46 14.62
C GLY A 53 5.03 6.91 15.43
N ASN A 54 3.82 6.71 14.91
CA ASN A 54 2.56 6.96 15.63
C ASN A 54 1.82 5.67 16.00
N CYS A 55 2.51 4.53 15.99
CA CYS A 55 1.90 3.27 16.39
C CYS A 55 1.66 3.29 17.91
N VAL A 56 0.44 2.97 18.33
CA VAL A 56 0.06 2.86 19.76
C VAL A 56 0.93 1.88 20.54
N ILE A 57 1.56 0.91 19.86
CA ILE A 57 2.46 -0.09 20.44
C ILE A 57 3.86 0.50 20.73
N GLU A 58 4.32 1.47 19.93
CA GLU A 58 5.56 2.23 20.18
C GLU A 58 5.42 3.09 21.43
N GLN A 59 4.29 3.81 21.54
CA GLN A 59 3.93 4.57 22.74
C GLN A 59 3.75 3.68 23.98
N SER A 60 3.47 2.39 23.79
CA SER A 60 3.32 1.39 24.86
C SER A 60 4.63 0.65 25.20
N GLY A 61 5.76 0.98 24.56
CA GLY A 61 7.08 0.45 24.89
C GLY A 61 7.40 -0.97 24.37
N HIS A 62 6.54 -1.54 23.52
CA HIS A 62 6.70 -2.91 22.99
C HIS A 62 7.43 -2.99 21.63
N GLY A 63 7.93 -1.87 21.11
CA GLY A 63 8.57 -1.78 19.80
C GLY A 63 7.56 -1.52 18.67
N THR A 64 8.00 -0.85 17.62
CA THR A 64 7.15 -0.53 16.46
C THR A 64 6.82 -1.80 15.68
N VAL A 65 5.59 -1.90 15.20
CA VAL A 65 5.26 -2.86 14.15
C VAL A 65 5.94 -2.40 12.88
N THR A 66 6.72 -3.26 12.23
CA THR A 66 7.39 -2.98 10.95
C THR A 66 6.39 -3.06 9.79
N ILE A 67 5.42 -2.15 9.80
CA ILE A 67 4.34 -2.01 8.81
C ILE A 67 4.94 -2.04 7.39
N GLY A 68 6.09 -1.40 7.19
CA GLY A 68 6.74 -1.32 5.88
C GLY A 68 7.33 -2.62 5.39
N ALA A 69 7.93 -3.37 6.30
CA ALA A 69 8.45 -4.70 5.99
C ALA A 69 7.31 -5.63 5.59
N VAL A 70 6.15 -5.52 6.26
CA VAL A 70 4.97 -6.31 5.90
C VAL A 70 4.37 -5.86 4.57
N GLU A 71 4.26 -4.56 4.31
CA GLU A 71 3.78 -4.02 3.01
C GLU A 71 4.67 -4.49 1.85
N LYS A 72 6.00 -4.49 2.04
CA LYS A 72 6.94 -5.05 1.08
C LYS A 72 6.73 -6.55 0.90
N TYR A 73 6.58 -7.30 1.99
CA TYR A 73 6.41 -8.76 1.93
C TYR A 73 5.15 -9.17 1.16
N ILE A 74 3.99 -8.57 1.45
CA ILE A 74 2.74 -8.87 0.74
C ILE A 74 2.84 -8.51 -0.74
N THR A 75 3.54 -7.40 -1.07
CA THR A 75 3.65 -6.92 -2.45
C THR A 75 4.64 -7.74 -3.26
N ASP A 76 5.80 -8.07 -2.69
CA ASP A 76 6.78 -8.95 -3.32
C ASP A 76 6.15 -10.35 -3.55
N THR A 77 5.40 -10.88 -2.57
CA THR A 77 4.68 -12.16 -2.74
C THR A 77 3.62 -12.08 -3.85
N ALA A 78 2.85 -10.99 -3.89
CA ALA A 78 1.85 -10.78 -4.95
C ALA A 78 2.49 -10.66 -6.34
N TRP A 79 3.72 -10.13 -6.43
CA TRP A 79 4.49 -10.07 -7.66
C TRP A 79 4.98 -11.45 -8.09
N ASP A 80 5.57 -12.22 -7.16
CA ASP A 80 6.06 -13.58 -7.40
C ASP A 80 4.93 -14.55 -7.79
N GLU A 81 3.75 -14.40 -7.18
CA GLU A 81 2.54 -15.17 -7.48
C GLU A 81 1.77 -14.65 -8.70
N GLY A 82 2.17 -13.52 -9.29
CA GLY A 82 1.53 -12.94 -10.48
C GLY A 82 0.12 -12.38 -10.24
N TRP A 83 -0.23 -11.99 -9.02
CA TRP A 83 -1.51 -11.36 -8.68
C TRP A 83 -1.63 -9.92 -9.17
N VAL A 84 -0.51 -9.30 -9.54
CA VAL A 84 -0.47 -7.94 -10.07
C VAL A 84 -1.07 -7.91 -11.48
N GLN A 85 -2.32 -7.48 -11.58
CA GLN A 85 -3.02 -7.37 -12.86
C GLN A 85 -3.12 -5.91 -13.32
N PRO A 86 -2.87 -5.62 -14.61
CA PRO A 86 -3.08 -4.28 -15.15
C PRO A 86 -4.58 -3.96 -15.17
N ILE A 87 -4.94 -2.79 -14.65
CA ILE A 87 -6.32 -2.29 -14.74
C ILE A 87 -6.61 -2.02 -16.21
N ARG A 88 -7.48 -2.85 -16.81
CA ARG A 88 -7.98 -2.62 -18.17
C ARG A 88 -9.30 -1.85 -18.12
N PRO A 89 -9.47 -0.78 -18.89
CA PRO A 89 -10.77 -0.13 -19.00
C PRO A 89 -11.78 -1.10 -19.63
N TYR A 90 -12.99 -1.15 -19.07
CA TYR A 90 -14.08 -1.97 -19.63
C TYR A 90 -14.58 -1.44 -20.98
N ALA A 91 -14.46 -0.13 -21.19
CA ALA A 91 -14.79 0.54 -22.45
C ALA A 91 -13.79 1.65 -22.71
N GLU A 92 -13.28 1.71 -23.94
CA GLU A 92 -12.48 2.86 -24.38
C GLU A 92 -13.37 4.08 -24.53
N ARG A 93 -12.96 5.18 -23.90
CA ARG A 93 -13.63 6.47 -23.99
C ARG A 93 -13.02 7.25 -25.17
N ALA A 94 -13.85 8.04 -25.87
CA ALA A 94 -13.43 8.78 -27.06
C ALA A 94 -12.59 10.03 -26.70
N GLU A 95 -12.59 10.40 -25.42
CA GLU A 95 -11.84 11.53 -24.87
C GLU A 95 -10.35 11.19 -24.72
N SER A 96 -9.48 12.07 -25.22
CA SER A 96 -8.03 11.96 -25.07
C SER A 96 -7.53 12.79 -23.88
N VAL A 97 -6.79 12.16 -22.96
CA VAL A 97 -6.11 12.85 -21.85
C VAL A 97 -4.60 12.84 -22.10
N GLY A 98 -3.98 14.02 -22.04
CA GLY A 98 -2.53 14.17 -22.09
C GLY A 98 -1.97 14.42 -20.70
N VAL A 99 -1.02 13.58 -20.26
CA VAL A 99 -0.32 13.75 -18.99
C VAL A 99 1.12 14.20 -19.27
N ILE A 100 1.50 15.37 -18.76
CA ILE A 100 2.85 15.92 -18.93
C ILE A 100 3.67 15.58 -17.68
N GLY A 101 4.65 14.69 -17.85
CA GLY A 101 5.53 14.18 -16.79
C GLY A 101 5.16 12.76 -16.35
N ALA A 102 6.16 11.93 -16.07
CA ALA A 102 5.99 10.50 -15.73
C ALA A 102 6.12 10.20 -14.21
N GLY A 103 5.89 11.22 -13.38
CA GLY A 103 6.00 11.10 -11.91
C GLY A 103 4.87 10.27 -11.29
N PRO A 104 4.94 9.95 -9.99
CA PRO A 104 3.93 9.13 -9.30
C PRO A 104 2.50 9.71 -9.40
N ALA A 105 2.39 11.04 -9.46
CA ALA A 105 1.12 11.74 -9.64
C ALA A 105 0.48 11.51 -11.02
N ALA A 106 1.29 11.35 -12.06
CA ALA A 106 0.85 11.20 -13.44
C ALA A 106 0.21 9.83 -13.74
N ARG A 107 0.60 8.79 -13.01
CA ARG A 107 0.07 7.42 -13.21
C ARG A 107 -1.19 7.11 -12.40
N ARG A 108 -1.68 8.07 -11.62
CA ARG A 108 -2.92 7.95 -10.84
C ARG A 108 -4.15 8.51 -11.56
N GLY A 109 -3.95 9.06 -12.76
CA GLY A 109 -4.99 9.66 -13.61
C GLY A 109 -5.73 8.64 -14.47
#